data_AF-A0A1Q9P8N3-F1
#
_entry.id   AF-A0A1Q9P8N3-F1
#
_cell.length_a   1.000
_cell.length_b   1.000
_cell.length_c   1.000
_cell.angle_alpha   90.00
_cell.angle_beta   90.00
_cell.angle_gamma   90.00
#
_symmetry.space_group_name_H-M   'P 1'
#
loop_
_entity.id
_entity.type
_entity.pdbx_description
1 polymer ?
#
loop_
_entity_poly.entity_id
_entity_poly.type
_entity_poly.pdbx_seq_one_letter_code
_entity_poly.pdbx_strand_id
1 'polypeptide(L)'
;MDPDRVDSLTQGLLRTRKWMEEATTMKGIPPSTQNIMSLIVKRLSQVESLLPKLSDKAKQMESGTATQEILSLLDGKEAPAGVPASAGAHAQSSDAELVPLVGGEQPKPVEPYRKVDVEDDQFGLIGQSQRLIQQYSKRCHILLPTFWLESLREIHRYKSESPFLGDVIELPSRILVKTAKGLMTEAPGARLLQDLMKHRQQENYLNGSEMERIERAVAKYFQGIEPVLREGKLDVKEKILEAQTAFDGFGWGGPELEKRIIKRLNQQVEEALQNAESGTDPARQVIHAEIAKLLCKLQHALLAEPRPREILAQMKP
;
A
#
# COMPACT_ATOMS: atom_id res chain seq x y z
N MET A 1 20.97 6.65 9.39
CA MET A 1 21.35 5.66 8.36
C MET A 1 22.82 5.42 8.57
N ASP A 2 23.21 4.19 8.84
CA ASP A 2 24.57 3.84 9.26
C ASP A 2 25.58 4.07 8.10
N PRO A 3 26.51 5.03 8.21
CA PRO A 3 27.40 5.45 7.10
C PRO A 3 28.28 4.29 6.61
N ASP A 4 28.69 3.40 7.50
CA ASP A 4 29.50 2.21 7.18
C ASP A 4 28.75 1.23 6.26
N ARG A 5 27.42 1.20 6.34
CA ARG A 5 26.58 0.37 5.44
C ARG A 5 26.51 0.96 4.04
N VAL A 6 26.54 2.28 3.90
CA VAL A 6 26.55 2.97 2.61
C VAL A 6 27.91 2.79 1.92
N ASP A 7 28.99 2.78 2.69
CA ASP A 7 30.35 2.51 2.20
C ASP A 7 30.54 1.03 1.80
N SER A 8 29.94 0.09 2.53
CA SER A 8 29.90 -1.32 2.14
C SER A 8 29.11 -1.56 0.85
N LEU A 9 27.95 -0.88 0.70
CA LEU A 9 27.12 -0.96 -0.49
C LEU A 9 27.79 -0.35 -1.73
N THR A 10 28.49 0.79 -1.58
CA THR A 10 29.25 1.40 -2.68
C THR A 10 30.41 0.50 -3.12
N GLN A 11 31.14 -0.12 -2.19
CA GLN A 11 32.18 -1.09 -2.53
C GLN A 11 31.63 -2.35 -3.22
N GLY A 12 30.49 -2.87 -2.78
CA GLY A 12 29.80 -4.00 -3.41
C GLY A 12 29.37 -3.67 -4.84
N LEU A 13 28.78 -2.49 -5.05
CA LEU A 13 28.37 -2.03 -6.37
C LEU A 13 29.56 -1.82 -7.32
N LEU A 14 30.66 -1.24 -6.84
CA LEU A 14 31.89 -1.09 -7.64
C LEU A 14 32.45 -2.44 -8.10
N ARG A 15 32.47 -3.46 -7.23
CA ARG A 15 32.90 -4.81 -7.60
C ARG A 15 31.99 -5.44 -8.65
N THR A 16 30.67 -5.32 -8.48
CA THR A 16 29.70 -5.88 -9.44
C THR A 16 29.74 -5.18 -10.80
N ARG A 17 29.96 -3.85 -10.82
CA ARG A 17 30.14 -3.08 -12.04
C ARG A 17 31.40 -3.52 -12.78
N LYS A 18 32.53 -3.60 -12.10
CA LYS A 18 33.81 -4.02 -12.69
C LYS A 18 33.71 -5.43 -13.28
N TRP A 19 33.07 -6.35 -12.56
CA TRP A 19 32.80 -7.70 -13.05
C TRP A 19 31.90 -7.71 -14.30
N MET A 20 30.85 -6.89 -14.35
CA MET A 20 29.99 -6.78 -15.53
C MET A 20 30.69 -6.12 -16.71
N GLU A 21 31.52 -5.10 -16.49
CA GLU A 21 32.34 -4.47 -17.54
C GLU A 21 33.34 -5.47 -18.13
N GLU A 22 34.04 -6.24 -17.28
CA GLU A 22 34.92 -7.32 -17.70
C GLU A 22 34.16 -8.41 -18.48
N ALA A 23 32.98 -8.82 -18.01
CA ALA A 23 32.13 -9.78 -18.69
C ALA A 23 31.70 -9.29 -20.08
N THR A 24 31.33 -8.02 -20.25
CA THR A 24 30.93 -7.48 -21.57
C THR A 24 32.05 -7.46 -22.61
N THR A 25 33.32 -7.52 -22.17
CA THR A 25 34.50 -7.55 -23.06
C THR A 25 34.98 -8.96 -23.42
N MET A 26 34.41 -10.01 -22.80
CA MET A 26 34.79 -11.39 -23.11
C MET A 26 34.23 -11.85 -24.48
N LYS A 27 35.09 -12.45 -25.31
CA LYS A 27 34.71 -13.00 -26.62
C LYS A 27 33.73 -14.17 -26.45
N GLY A 28 32.57 -14.10 -27.12
CA GLY A 28 31.59 -15.19 -27.18
C GLY A 28 30.18 -14.85 -26.69
N ILE A 29 29.93 -13.61 -26.26
CA ILE A 29 28.62 -13.21 -25.75
C ILE A 29 27.71 -12.74 -26.91
N PRO A 30 26.47 -13.25 -27.02
CA PRO A 30 25.50 -12.79 -28.02
C PRO A 30 25.23 -11.28 -27.91
N PRO A 31 25.02 -10.57 -29.03
CA PRO A 31 24.82 -9.12 -29.05
C PRO A 31 23.57 -8.66 -28.25
N SER A 32 22.55 -9.50 -28.13
CA SER A 32 21.38 -9.24 -27.26
C SER A 32 21.76 -9.19 -25.78
N THR A 33 22.61 -10.10 -25.32
CA THR A 33 23.10 -10.15 -23.94
C THR A 33 24.06 -9.01 -23.64
N GLN A 34 24.89 -8.59 -24.61
CA GLN A 34 25.73 -7.39 -24.48
C GLN A 34 24.90 -6.10 -24.35
N ASN A 35 23.80 -5.98 -25.08
CA ASN A 35 22.89 -4.83 -24.97
C ASN A 35 22.19 -4.78 -23.60
N ILE A 36 21.79 -5.92 -23.05
CA ILE A 36 21.19 -5.99 -21.72
C ILE A 36 22.23 -5.66 -20.64
N MET A 37 23.43 -6.23 -20.73
CA MET A 37 24.50 -5.96 -19.75
C MET A 37 24.98 -4.51 -19.79
N SER A 38 25.08 -3.88 -20.96
CA SER A 38 25.43 -2.46 -21.07
C SER A 38 24.35 -1.53 -20.49
N LEU A 39 23.06 -1.89 -20.64
CA LEU A 39 21.96 -1.18 -19.98
C LEU A 39 22.03 -1.32 -18.46
N ILE A 40 22.35 -2.50 -17.94
CA ILE A 40 22.52 -2.74 -16.50
C ILE A 40 23.72 -1.93 -15.96
N VAL A 41 24.86 -1.93 -16.65
CA VAL A 41 26.02 -1.10 -16.28
C VAL A 41 25.66 0.39 -16.26
N LYS A 42 24.87 0.86 -17.23
CA LYS A 42 24.39 2.26 -17.26
C LYS A 42 23.43 2.60 -16.12
N ARG A 43 22.63 1.64 -15.65
CA ARG A 43 21.76 1.84 -14.47
C ARG A 43 22.54 1.79 -13.16
N LEU A 44 23.55 0.92 -13.06
CA LEU A 44 24.43 0.85 -11.90
C LEU A 44 25.27 2.13 -11.74
N SER A 45 25.74 2.73 -12.83
CA SER A 45 26.46 4.02 -12.77
C SER A 45 25.56 5.18 -12.34
N GLN A 46 24.28 5.16 -12.72
CA GLN A 46 23.30 6.13 -12.22
C GLN A 46 23.09 6.00 -10.71
N VAL A 47 22.97 4.77 -10.20
CA VAL A 47 22.85 4.51 -8.76
C VAL A 47 24.13 4.92 -8.02
N GLU A 48 25.30 4.61 -8.58
CA GLU A 48 26.61 5.01 -8.05
C GLU A 48 26.72 6.54 -7.89
N SER A 49 26.25 7.31 -8.86
CA SER A 49 26.27 8.79 -8.80
C SER A 49 25.38 9.40 -7.72
N LEU A 50 24.39 8.63 -7.22
CA LEU A 50 23.43 9.07 -6.21
C LEU A 50 23.83 8.67 -4.79
N LEU A 51 24.67 7.65 -4.63
CA LEU A 51 25.15 7.17 -3.34
C LEU A 51 26.00 8.17 -2.55
N PRO A 52 26.97 8.91 -3.13
CA PRO A 52 27.70 9.92 -2.37
C PRO A 52 26.78 11.05 -1.89
N LYS A 53 25.75 11.42 -2.66
CA LYS A 53 24.73 12.40 -2.25
C LYS A 53 23.87 11.91 -1.08
N LEU A 54 23.64 10.59 -0.98
CA LEU A 54 22.94 9.97 0.14
C LEU A 54 23.85 9.83 1.37
N SER A 55 25.13 9.52 1.19
CA SER A 55 26.14 9.51 2.25
C SER A 55 26.34 10.90 2.85
N ASP A 56 26.45 11.94 2.02
CA ASP A 56 26.58 13.32 2.48
C ASP A 56 25.32 13.78 3.25
N LYS A 57 24.12 13.40 2.79
CA LYS A 57 22.89 13.63 3.54
C LYS A 57 22.83 12.85 4.86
N ALA A 58 23.33 11.62 4.89
CA ALA A 58 23.39 10.82 6.11
C ALA A 58 24.38 11.44 7.12
N LYS A 59 25.55 11.89 6.65
CA LYS A 59 26.55 12.59 7.47
C LYS A 59 26.04 13.94 7.99
N GLN A 60 25.30 14.70 7.17
CA GLN A 60 24.66 15.95 7.59
C GLN A 60 23.56 15.73 8.65
N MET A 61 22.83 14.62 8.55
CA MET A 61 21.86 14.24 9.58
C MET A 61 22.52 13.81 10.88
N GLU A 62 23.64 13.07 10.83
CA GLU A 62 24.40 12.65 12.01
C GLU A 62 25.14 13.81 12.69
N SER A 63 25.63 14.80 11.93
CA SER A 63 26.28 15.97 12.50
C SER A 63 25.32 16.97 13.15
N GLY A 64 24.02 16.88 12.86
CA GLY A 64 23.08 17.97 13.11
C GLY A 64 22.02 17.78 14.21
N THR A 65 21.83 16.59 14.81
CA THR A 65 20.57 16.36 15.56
C THR A 65 20.63 15.65 16.91
N ALA A 66 21.78 15.22 17.41
CA ALA A 66 21.79 14.60 18.76
C ALA A 66 23.11 14.76 19.52
N THR A 67 24.25 14.61 18.86
CA THR A 67 25.56 14.63 19.53
C THR A 67 26.00 16.03 19.94
N GLN A 68 25.66 17.08 19.18
CA GLN A 68 26.00 18.46 19.56
C GLN A 68 25.16 18.99 20.74
N GLU A 69 23.89 18.58 20.85
CA GLU A 69 23.04 18.94 21.99
C GLU A 69 23.43 18.19 23.26
N ILE A 70 23.82 16.91 23.13
CA ILE A 70 24.28 16.12 24.27
C ILE A 70 25.68 16.57 24.73
N LEU A 71 26.58 16.94 23.82
CA LEU A 71 27.90 17.50 24.17
C LEU A 71 27.77 18.89 24.80
N SER A 72 26.86 19.75 24.34
CA SER A 72 26.64 21.07 24.98
C SER A 72 26.02 20.94 26.38
N LEU A 73 25.22 19.89 26.63
CA LEU A 73 24.70 19.55 27.96
C LEU A 73 25.75 18.95 28.91
N LEU A 74 26.76 18.25 28.39
CA LEU A 74 27.84 17.64 29.18
C LEU A 74 29.02 18.59 29.47
N ASP A 75 29.29 19.57 28.61
CA ASP A 75 30.39 20.55 28.78
C ASP A 75 30.06 21.74 29.69
N GLY A 76 28.90 21.72 30.38
CA GLY A 76 28.60 22.66 31.46
C GLY A 76 28.61 24.14 31.07
N LYS A 77 28.39 24.47 29.80
CA LYS A 77 28.14 25.86 29.36
C LYS A 77 26.64 26.10 29.29
N GLU A 78 26.17 26.90 30.24
CA GLU A 78 24.82 27.47 30.25
C GLU A 78 24.45 28.01 28.87
N ALA A 79 23.36 27.48 28.30
CA ALA A 79 22.64 28.15 27.23
C ALA A 79 21.86 29.32 27.85
N PRO A 80 21.91 30.54 27.28
CA PRO A 80 20.93 31.56 27.64
C PRO A 80 19.64 31.27 26.89
N ALA A 81 18.64 30.80 27.64
CA ALA A 81 17.25 30.92 27.21
C ALA A 81 16.90 32.41 27.05
N GLY A 82 16.24 32.78 25.95
CA GLY A 82 15.71 34.14 25.75
C GLY A 82 14.72 34.52 26.86
N VAL A 83 14.42 35.82 27.03
CA VAL A 83 13.31 36.57 26.40
C VAL A 83 13.54 38.11 26.67
N PRO A 84 12.63 39.07 26.41
CA PRO A 84 12.90 40.33 25.69
C PRO A 84 12.96 41.59 26.59
N ALA A 85 13.36 42.76 26.06
CA ALA A 85 12.79 44.08 26.43
C ALA A 85 13.45 45.23 25.65
N SER A 86 12.60 46.10 25.14
CA SER A 86 12.84 47.45 24.63
C SER A 86 13.48 48.42 25.63
N ALA A 87 14.33 49.35 25.18
CA ALA A 87 14.06 50.80 25.11
C ALA A 87 15.33 51.70 25.13
N GLY A 88 15.32 52.67 24.20
CA GLY A 88 16.07 53.94 24.25
C GLY A 88 17.36 53.98 23.43
N ALA A 89 17.67 55.00 22.61
CA ALA A 89 16.95 56.15 22.10
C ALA A 89 17.82 56.72 20.96
N HIS A 90 17.28 56.94 19.76
CA HIS A 90 17.75 58.00 18.87
C HIS A 90 16.62 58.42 17.93
N ALA A 91 16.31 59.71 17.99
CA ALA A 91 15.32 60.38 17.18
C ALA A 91 15.90 60.70 15.78
N GLN A 92 15.11 60.50 14.72
CA GLN A 92 14.66 61.57 13.81
C GLN A 92 13.86 61.02 12.61
N SER A 93 12.81 61.78 12.28
CA SER A 93 12.11 61.99 10.99
C SER A 93 11.29 60.86 10.33
N SER A 94 9.97 61.14 10.23
CA SER A 94 9.03 60.98 9.08
C SER A 94 9.29 59.85 8.08
N ASP A 95 8.32 59.00 7.73
CA ASP A 95 7.07 59.36 7.06
C ASP A 95 6.12 58.15 7.02
N ALA A 96 4.85 58.39 6.72
CA ALA A 96 3.78 57.40 6.76
C ALA A 96 3.87 56.32 5.66
N GLU A 97 3.58 55.06 6.01
CA GLU A 97 3.02 54.08 5.06
C GLU A 97 2.11 53.05 5.79
N LEU A 98 0.95 52.81 5.19
CA LEU A 98 -0.17 51.99 5.67
C LEU A 98 0.01 50.48 5.33
N VAL A 99 -0.89 49.66 5.91
CA VAL A 99 -1.39 48.32 5.47
C VAL A 99 -0.60 47.08 6.01
N PRO A 100 -1.19 45.86 6.13
CA PRO A 100 -2.12 45.36 7.17
C PRO A 100 -1.63 44.06 7.86
N LEU A 101 -1.93 43.88 9.16
CA LEU A 101 -1.72 42.61 9.87
C LEU A 101 -2.88 41.62 9.62
N VAL A 102 -2.86 40.93 8.47
CA VAL A 102 -3.50 39.62 8.32
C VAL A 102 -2.43 38.66 7.81
N GLY A 103 -1.64 38.13 8.75
CA GLY A 103 -0.74 37.00 8.47
C GLY A 103 -1.59 35.76 8.25
N GLY A 104 -1.69 35.34 6.98
CA GLY A 104 -2.41 34.14 6.60
C GLY A 104 -1.88 32.91 7.33
N GLU A 105 -2.79 32.15 7.94
CA GLU A 105 -2.54 30.78 8.32
C GLU A 105 -2.10 30.03 7.07
N GLN A 106 -0.85 29.56 7.04
CA GLN A 106 -0.43 28.61 6.01
C GLN A 106 -1.33 27.37 6.15
N PRO A 107 -2.13 27.02 5.13
CA PRO A 107 -3.00 25.85 5.22
C PRO A 107 -2.09 24.63 5.34
N LYS A 108 -2.19 23.92 6.48
CA LYS A 108 -1.62 22.58 6.61
C LYS A 108 -2.15 21.76 5.42
N PRO A 109 -1.28 21.07 4.66
CA PRO A 109 -1.76 20.22 3.58
C PRO A 109 -2.69 19.17 4.20
N VAL A 110 -3.97 19.23 3.86
CA VAL A 110 -4.98 18.29 4.35
C VAL A 110 -4.57 16.90 3.86
N GLU A 111 -4.13 16.04 4.77
CA GLU A 111 -3.85 14.66 4.44
C GLU A 111 -5.16 14.01 3.97
N PRO A 112 -5.19 13.41 2.77
CA PRO A 112 -6.41 12.92 2.13
C PRO A 112 -7.08 11.79 2.94
N TYR A 113 -6.29 11.07 3.73
CA TYR A 113 -6.74 10.05 4.65
C TYR A 113 -5.66 9.79 5.70
N ARG A 114 -6.08 9.35 6.89
CA ARG A 114 -5.22 8.89 7.97
C ARG A 114 -5.58 7.45 8.34
N LYS A 115 -4.57 6.58 8.47
CA LYS A 115 -4.75 5.24 9.05
C LYS A 115 -4.82 5.36 10.57
N VAL A 116 -5.82 4.72 11.16
CA VAL A 116 -6.08 4.68 12.60
C VAL A 116 -5.84 3.26 13.11
N ASP A 117 -5.32 3.14 14.33
CA ASP A 117 -4.99 1.83 14.93
C ASP A 117 -6.24 1.00 15.26
N VAL A 118 -7.39 1.67 15.46
CA VAL A 118 -8.68 1.06 15.77
C VAL A 118 -9.64 1.28 14.61
N GLU A 119 -10.19 0.18 14.13
CA GLU A 119 -11.17 0.12 13.03
C GLU A 119 -12.49 0.77 13.43
N ASP A 120 -13.12 1.48 12.49
CA ASP A 120 -14.40 2.14 12.70
C ASP A 120 -15.51 1.39 11.94
N ASP A 121 -16.21 0.47 12.61
CA ASP A 121 -17.29 -0.34 12.01
C ASP A 121 -18.63 0.42 11.97
N GLN A 122 -18.64 1.61 11.35
CA GLN A 122 -19.84 2.46 11.25
C GLN A 122 -21.01 1.74 10.57
N PHE A 123 -20.72 0.79 9.68
CA PHE A 123 -21.70 0.04 8.90
C PHE A 123 -22.08 -1.32 9.53
N GLY A 124 -21.45 -1.72 10.63
CA GLY A 124 -21.67 -3.02 11.29
C GLY A 124 -21.27 -4.24 10.44
N LEU A 125 -20.47 -4.06 9.38
CA LEU A 125 -20.10 -5.10 8.43
C LEU A 125 -19.02 -6.03 8.99
N ILE A 126 -18.09 -5.50 9.79
CA ILE A 126 -17.01 -6.29 10.41
C ILE A 126 -17.61 -7.21 11.46
N GLY A 127 -18.42 -6.65 12.37
CA GLY A 127 -19.06 -7.43 13.44
C GLY A 127 -19.96 -8.53 12.91
N GLN A 128 -20.75 -8.26 11.87
CA GLN A 128 -21.60 -9.26 11.22
C GLN A 128 -20.78 -10.39 10.59
N SER A 129 -19.73 -10.04 9.83
CA SER A 129 -18.88 -11.00 9.15
C SER A 129 -18.10 -11.89 10.12
N GLN A 130 -17.60 -11.30 11.21
CA GLN A 130 -16.92 -12.04 12.27
C GLN A 130 -17.85 -13.05 12.96
N ARG A 131 -19.09 -12.65 13.31
CA ARG A 131 -20.08 -13.58 13.89
C ARG A 131 -20.39 -14.72 12.92
N LEU A 132 -20.53 -14.42 11.63
CA LEU A 132 -20.79 -15.43 10.61
C LEU A 132 -19.64 -16.44 10.54
N ILE A 133 -18.39 -15.97 10.45
CA ILE A 133 -17.20 -16.84 10.44
C ILE A 133 -17.14 -17.71 11.71
N GLN A 134 -17.42 -17.14 12.88
CA GLN A 134 -17.46 -17.89 14.14
C GLN A 134 -18.52 -19.00 14.14
N GLN A 135 -19.71 -18.74 13.57
CA GLN A 135 -20.78 -19.73 13.46
C GLN A 135 -20.40 -20.90 12.54
N TYR A 136 -19.77 -20.57 11.40
CA TYR A 136 -19.39 -21.55 10.39
C TYR A 136 -18.06 -22.25 10.68
N SER A 137 -17.25 -21.73 11.62
CA SER A 137 -15.97 -22.31 12.03
C SER A 137 -16.06 -23.77 12.47
N LYS A 138 -17.21 -24.22 13.00
CA LYS A 138 -17.44 -25.61 13.40
C LYS A 138 -17.70 -26.56 12.22
N ARG A 139 -17.98 -26.03 11.03
CA ARG A 139 -18.47 -26.79 9.87
C ARG A 139 -17.55 -26.71 8.66
N CYS A 140 -16.81 -25.62 8.49
CA CYS A 140 -15.92 -25.43 7.36
C CYS A 140 -14.61 -24.77 7.78
N HIS A 141 -13.55 -25.01 7.00
CA HIS A 141 -12.28 -24.30 7.20
C HIS A 141 -12.47 -22.79 6.99
N ILE A 142 -11.88 -21.96 7.86
CA ILE A 142 -12.17 -20.52 7.87
C ILE A 142 -11.04 -19.62 7.38
N LEU A 143 -9.84 -20.13 7.07
CA LEU A 143 -8.72 -19.25 6.69
C LEU A 143 -9.04 -18.35 5.49
N LEU A 144 -9.67 -18.88 4.42
CA LEU A 144 -10.04 -18.07 3.25
C LEU A 144 -11.10 -17.00 3.61
N PRO A 145 -12.21 -17.33 4.31
CA PRO A 145 -13.10 -16.30 4.88
C PRO A 145 -12.39 -15.27 5.76
N THR A 146 -11.45 -15.70 6.62
CA THR A 146 -10.67 -14.81 7.49
C THR A 146 -9.80 -13.85 6.69
N PHE A 147 -9.19 -14.28 5.58
CA PHE A 147 -8.44 -13.41 4.67
C PHE A 147 -9.26 -12.20 4.21
N TRP A 148 -10.52 -12.44 3.82
CA TRP A 148 -11.42 -11.37 3.39
C TRP A 148 -11.91 -10.51 4.56
N LEU A 149 -12.09 -11.10 5.75
CA LEU A 149 -12.41 -10.34 6.96
C LEU A 149 -11.27 -9.38 7.34
N GLU A 150 -10.02 -9.83 7.33
CA GLU A 150 -8.89 -8.94 7.65
C GLU A 150 -8.69 -7.86 6.57
N SER A 151 -9.00 -8.16 5.31
CA SER A 151 -9.05 -7.15 4.24
C SER A 151 -10.14 -6.10 4.49
N LEU A 152 -11.32 -6.53 4.94
CA LEU A 152 -12.42 -5.66 5.32
C LEU A 152 -12.02 -4.75 6.50
N ARG A 153 -11.41 -5.33 7.52
CA ARG A 153 -10.90 -4.62 8.70
C ARG A 153 -9.90 -3.54 8.32
N GLU A 154 -8.91 -3.90 7.50
CA GLU A 154 -7.88 -2.97 7.06
C GLU A 154 -8.45 -1.76 6.30
N ILE A 155 -9.52 -1.94 5.49
CA ILE A 155 -10.20 -0.81 4.82
C ILE A 155 -10.83 0.15 5.84
N HIS A 156 -11.44 -0.36 6.91
CA HIS A 156 -12.09 0.46 7.93
C HIS A 156 -11.11 1.15 8.90
N ARG A 157 -9.79 0.93 8.75
CA ARG A 157 -8.76 1.69 9.48
C ARG A 157 -8.52 3.07 8.88
N TYR A 158 -8.98 3.33 7.67
CA TYR A 158 -8.76 4.59 6.99
C TYR A 158 -9.87 5.58 7.32
N LYS A 159 -9.48 6.80 7.74
CA LYS A 159 -10.39 7.92 7.98
C LYS A 159 -10.03 9.10 7.08
N SER A 160 -11.04 9.85 6.67
CA SER A 160 -10.93 11.07 5.86
C SER A 160 -12.08 12.00 6.22
N GLU A 161 -11.92 13.30 5.96
CA GLU A 161 -13.00 14.28 6.10
C GLU A 161 -13.83 14.41 4.81
N SER A 162 -13.45 13.69 3.75
CA SER A 162 -14.12 13.74 2.45
C SER A 162 -15.56 13.21 2.51
N PRO A 163 -16.52 13.86 1.85
CA PRO A 163 -17.91 13.37 1.76
C PRO A 163 -18.02 12.02 1.03
N PHE A 164 -17.04 11.66 0.20
CA PHE A 164 -17.00 10.40 -0.54
C PHE A 164 -16.46 9.22 0.27
N LEU A 165 -15.92 9.45 1.48
CA LEU A 165 -15.33 8.38 2.29
C LEU A 165 -16.32 7.25 2.58
N GLY A 166 -17.59 7.58 2.81
CA GLY A 166 -18.64 6.60 3.04
C GLY A 166 -18.71 5.59 1.91
N ASP A 167 -18.81 6.06 0.66
CA ASP A 167 -18.86 5.20 -0.53
C ASP A 167 -17.53 4.44 -0.74
N VAL A 168 -16.39 5.07 -0.46
CA VAL A 168 -15.04 4.46 -0.56
C VAL A 168 -14.85 3.30 0.41
N ILE A 169 -15.44 3.36 1.61
CA ILE A 169 -15.37 2.27 2.59
C ILE A 169 -16.48 1.25 2.32
N GLU A 170 -17.72 1.70 2.15
CA GLU A 170 -18.89 0.85 2.12
C GLU A 170 -18.94 -0.06 0.88
N LEU A 171 -18.67 0.48 -0.31
CA LEU A 171 -18.77 -0.26 -1.58
C LEU A 171 -17.81 -1.46 -1.67
N PRO A 172 -16.48 -1.32 -1.45
CA PRO A 172 -15.60 -2.50 -1.41
C PRO A 172 -16.00 -3.44 -0.29
N SER A 173 -16.37 -2.91 0.87
CA SER A 173 -16.72 -3.69 2.05
C SER A 173 -17.89 -4.63 1.79
N ARG A 174 -18.96 -4.15 1.16
CA ARG A 174 -20.11 -4.99 0.77
C ARG A 174 -19.70 -6.15 -0.15
N ILE A 175 -18.79 -5.91 -1.09
CA ILE A 175 -18.29 -6.95 -2.01
C ILE A 175 -17.43 -7.97 -1.26
N LEU A 176 -16.57 -7.51 -0.34
CA LEU A 176 -15.75 -8.40 0.50
C LEU A 176 -16.61 -9.27 1.41
N VAL A 177 -17.64 -8.70 2.04
CA VAL A 177 -18.61 -9.44 2.86
C VAL A 177 -19.37 -10.47 2.02
N LYS A 178 -19.85 -10.07 0.83
CA LYS A 178 -20.51 -11.00 -0.11
C LYS A 178 -19.58 -12.15 -0.51
N THR A 179 -18.31 -11.85 -0.74
CA THR A 179 -17.28 -12.84 -1.08
C THR A 179 -17.03 -13.82 0.06
N ALA A 180 -16.77 -13.31 1.28
CA ALA A 180 -16.56 -14.12 2.47
C ALA A 180 -17.77 -15.01 2.79
N LYS A 181 -18.98 -14.44 2.73
CA LYS A 181 -20.24 -15.17 2.93
C LYS A 181 -20.43 -16.23 1.85
N GLY A 182 -20.28 -15.87 0.58
CA GLY A 182 -20.44 -16.78 -0.55
C GLY A 182 -19.49 -17.98 -0.52
N LEU A 183 -18.30 -17.82 0.06
CA LEU A 183 -17.39 -18.94 0.33
C LEU A 183 -17.98 -19.93 1.34
N MET A 184 -18.63 -19.46 2.40
CA MET A 184 -19.15 -20.32 3.48
C MET A 184 -20.56 -20.87 3.21
N THR A 185 -21.39 -20.16 2.46
CA THR A 185 -22.82 -20.49 2.31
C THR A 185 -23.19 -21.08 0.95
N GLU A 186 -22.43 -20.79 -0.11
CA GLU A 186 -22.80 -21.17 -1.48
C GLU A 186 -21.87 -22.23 -2.06
N ALA A 187 -22.43 -23.17 -2.84
CA ALA A 187 -21.63 -24.09 -3.64
C ALA A 187 -20.96 -23.34 -4.80
N PRO A 188 -19.70 -23.65 -5.17
CA PRO A 188 -18.90 -24.77 -4.69
C PRO A 188 -18.09 -24.47 -3.41
N GLY A 189 -17.90 -23.20 -3.05
CA GLY A 189 -17.04 -22.79 -1.92
C GLY A 189 -17.35 -23.51 -0.61
N ALA A 190 -18.63 -23.59 -0.24
CA ALA A 190 -19.04 -24.18 1.03
C ALA A 190 -18.68 -25.67 1.12
N ARG A 191 -18.88 -26.42 0.02
CA ARG A 191 -18.55 -27.85 -0.04
C ARG A 191 -17.05 -28.08 0.02
N LEU A 192 -16.30 -27.30 -0.74
CA LEU A 192 -14.83 -27.37 -0.77
C LEU A 192 -14.20 -27.08 0.59
N LEU A 193 -14.69 -26.06 1.31
CA LEU A 193 -14.21 -25.73 2.66
C LEU A 193 -14.62 -26.77 3.71
N GLN A 194 -15.79 -27.41 3.55
CA GLN A 194 -16.23 -28.52 4.41
C GLN A 194 -15.36 -29.77 4.18
N ASP A 195 -15.05 -30.09 2.92
CA ASP A 195 -14.20 -31.24 2.58
C ASP A 195 -12.76 -31.02 3.04
N LEU A 196 -12.21 -29.81 2.87
CA LEU A 196 -10.89 -29.46 3.39
C LEU A 196 -10.79 -29.66 4.91
N MET A 197 -11.84 -29.30 5.66
CA MET A 197 -11.86 -29.44 7.12
C MET A 197 -11.70 -30.89 7.59
N LYS A 198 -12.01 -31.88 6.75
CA LYS A 198 -11.82 -33.30 7.08
C LYS A 198 -10.35 -33.75 7.01
N HIS A 199 -9.54 -33.04 6.23
CA HIS A 199 -8.18 -33.44 5.87
C HIS A 199 -7.09 -32.50 6.41
N ARG A 200 -7.46 -31.26 6.76
CA ARG A 200 -6.54 -30.22 7.23
C ARG A 200 -6.97 -29.68 8.59
N GLN A 201 -6.00 -29.43 9.46
CA GLN A 201 -6.25 -28.73 10.72
C GLN A 201 -6.75 -27.32 10.47
N GLN A 202 -7.62 -26.84 11.35
CA GLN A 202 -8.24 -25.54 11.20
C GLN A 202 -7.27 -24.41 11.55
N GLU A 203 -7.07 -23.51 10.58
CA GLU A 203 -6.23 -22.33 10.74
C GLU A 203 -7.13 -21.08 10.85
N ASN A 204 -7.11 -20.44 12.02
CA ASN A 204 -8.05 -19.36 12.35
C ASN A 204 -7.49 -17.96 12.14
N TYR A 205 -6.17 -17.82 12.00
CA TYR A 205 -5.47 -16.54 11.95
C TYR A 205 -4.52 -16.46 10.76
N LEU A 206 -4.34 -15.24 10.27
CA LEU A 206 -3.35 -14.90 9.25
C LEU A 206 -1.99 -14.62 9.91
N ASN A 207 -0.93 -14.96 9.21
CA ASN A 207 0.45 -14.65 9.57
C ASN A 207 0.80 -13.20 9.21
N GLY A 208 1.90 -12.70 9.76
CA GLY A 208 2.39 -11.35 9.48
C GLY A 208 2.61 -11.08 7.98
N SER A 209 3.16 -12.04 7.22
CA SER A 209 3.35 -11.89 5.77
C SER A 209 2.04 -11.72 5.01
N GLU A 210 1.02 -12.52 5.38
CA GLU A 210 -0.31 -12.48 4.79
C GLU A 210 -0.97 -11.13 5.08
N MET A 211 -0.87 -10.65 6.32
CA MET A 211 -1.35 -9.31 6.73
C MET A 211 -0.63 -8.19 5.98
N GLU A 212 0.70 -8.19 5.89
CA GLU A 212 1.46 -7.17 5.17
C GLU A 212 1.06 -7.07 3.69
N ARG A 213 0.66 -8.16 3.06
CA ARG A 213 0.19 -8.15 1.67
C ARG A 213 -1.21 -7.56 1.53
N ILE A 214 -2.09 -7.84 2.50
CA ILE A 214 -3.41 -7.18 2.59
C ILE A 214 -3.20 -5.68 2.76
N GLU A 215 -2.37 -5.25 3.72
CA GLU A 215 -2.08 -3.84 3.96
C GLU A 215 -1.52 -3.15 2.70
N ARG A 216 -0.59 -3.80 1.99
CA ARG A 216 -0.07 -3.28 0.72
C ARG A 216 -1.13 -3.18 -0.38
N ALA A 217 -2.07 -4.12 -0.45
CA ALA A 217 -3.14 -4.09 -1.43
C ALA A 217 -4.13 -2.95 -1.13
N VAL A 218 -4.54 -2.81 0.12
CA VAL A 218 -5.47 -1.76 0.59
C VAL A 218 -4.82 -0.37 0.50
N ALA A 219 -3.54 -0.22 0.89
CA ALA A 219 -2.84 1.04 0.75
C ALA A 219 -2.79 1.53 -0.71
N LYS A 220 -2.55 0.63 -1.67
CA LYS A 220 -2.58 0.98 -3.10
C LYS A 220 -3.98 1.34 -3.61
N TYR A 221 -5.03 0.84 -2.97
CA TYR A 221 -6.42 1.23 -3.27
C TYR A 221 -6.68 2.67 -2.82
N PHE A 222 -6.33 3.01 -1.57
CA PHE A 222 -6.45 4.38 -1.07
C PHE A 222 -5.58 5.39 -1.82
N GLN A 223 -4.37 5.01 -2.25
CA GLN A 223 -3.55 5.81 -3.16
C GLN A 223 -4.25 6.06 -4.52
N GLY A 224 -4.97 5.07 -5.04
CA GLY A 224 -5.70 5.20 -6.30
C GLY A 224 -6.90 6.14 -6.22
N ILE A 225 -7.53 6.21 -5.05
CA ILE A 225 -8.76 6.98 -4.77
C ILE A 225 -8.47 8.36 -4.17
N GLU A 226 -7.22 8.64 -3.81
CA GLU A 226 -6.77 9.94 -3.33
C GLU A 226 -7.27 11.13 -4.19
N PRO A 227 -7.31 11.07 -5.54
CA PRO A 227 -7.89 12.15 -6.34
C PRO A 227 -9.39 12.38 -6.09
N VAL A 228 -10.15 11.33 -5.76
CA VAL A 228 -11.58 11.41 -5.41
C VAL A 228 -11.74 12.03 -4.03
N LEU A 229 -10.92 11.64 -3.06
CA LEU A 229 -11.00 12.14 -1.69
C LEU A 229 -10.63 13.63 -1.58
N ARG A 230 -9.69 14.09 -2.42
CA ARG A 230 -9.26 15.50 -2.48
C ARG A 230 -10.12 16.38 -3.40
N GLU A 231 -11.18 15.83 -4.00
CA GLU A 231 -12.00 16.52 -5.03
C GLU A 231 -11.14 17.09 -6.18
N GLY A 232 -10.11 16.35 -6.56
CA GLY A 232 -9.21 16.71 -7.65
C GLY A 232 -9.83 16.48 -9.03
N LYS A 233 -9.09 16.84 -10.09
CA LYS A 233 -9.48 16.46 -11.46
C LYS A 233 -9.47 14.94 -11.60
N LEU A 234 -10.64 14.37 -11.87
CA LEU A 234 -10.82 12.94 -12.05
C LEU A 234 -10.66 12.56 -13.52
N ASP A 235 -9.60 11.82 -13.84
CA ASP A 235 -9.50 11.14 -15.14
C ASP A 235 -10.17 9.76 -15.06
N VAL A 236 -11.48 9.75 -15.26
CA VAL A 236 -12.30 8.52 -15.18
C VAL A 236 -11.85 7.50 -16.23
N LYS A 237 -11.51 7.96 -17.44
CA LYS A 237 -11.16 7.07 -18.55
C LYS A 237 -9.84 6.37 -18.31
N GLU A 238 -8.83 7.11 -17.84
CA GLU A 238 -7.54 6.53 -17.46
C GLU A 238 -7.72 5.48 -16.35
N LYS A 239 -8.52 5.80 -15.32
CA LYS A 239 -8.78 4.87 -14.20
C LYS A 239 -9.50 3.59 -14.62
N ILE A 240 -10.47 3.69 -15.52
CA ILE A 240 -11.14 2.51 -16.08
C ILE A 240 -10.15 1.69 -16.92
N LEU A 241 -9.33 2.32 -17.76
CA LEU A 241 -8.34 1.63 -18.58
C LEU A 241 -7.28 0.90 -17.72
N GLU A 242 -6.80 1.53 -16.65
CA GLU A 242 -5.91 0.88 -15.68
C GLU A 242 -6.58 -0.33 -15.02
N ALA A 243 -7.87 -0.24 -14.71
CA ALA A 243 -8.63 -1.33 -14.10
C ALA A 243 -8.87 -2.49 -15.08
N GLN A 244 -9.18 -2.20 -16.35
CA GLN A 244 -9.24 -3.18 -17.42
C GLN A 244 -7.89 -3.88 -17.61
N THR A 245 -6.79 -3.13 -17.65
CA THR A 245 -5.44 -3.69 -17.76
C THR A 245 -5.11 -4.62 -16.57
N ALA A 246 -5.52 -4.23 -15.35
CA ALA A 246 -5.35 -5.06 -14.15
C ALA A 246 -6.23 -6.34 -14.19
N PHE A 247 -7.38 -6.28 -14.85
CA PHE A 247 -8.26 -7.43 -15.05
C PHE A 247 -7.76 -8.37 -16.15
N ASP A 248 -7.19 -7.84 -17.23
CA ASP A 248 -6.52 -8.65 -18.27
C ASP A 248 -5.32 -9.41 -17.67
N GLY A 249 -4.62 -8.79 -16.72
CA GLY A 249 -3.55 -9.40 -15.93
C GLY A 249 -4.01 -10.31 -14.78
N PHE A 250 -5.31 -10.62 -14.66
CA PHE A 250 -5.86 -11.33 -13.51
C PHE A 250 -5.18 -12.68 -13.29
N GLY A 251 -4.73 -12.90 -12.05
CA GLY A 251 -4.03 -14.11 -11.65
C GLY A 251 -4.94 -15.33 -11.55
N TRP A 252 -4.99 -16.14 -12.61
CA TRP A 252 -5.68 -17.44 -12.60
C TRP A 252 -4.98 -18.52 -11.76
N GLY A 253 -3.71 -18.29 -11.42
CA GLY A 253 -2.87 -19.25 -10.70
C GLY A 253 -2.50 -20.47 -11.54
N GLY A 254 -1.82 -21.43 -10.90
CA GLY A 254 -1.34 -22.64 -11.57
C GLY A 254 -2.45 -23.68 -11.84
N PRO A 255 -2.19 -24.68 -12.71
CA PRO A 255 -3.13 -25.75 -13.01
C PRO A 255 -3.50 -26.63 -11.80
N GLU A 256 -2.69 -26.61 -10.75
CA GLU A 256 -2.89 -27.36 -9.51
C GLU A 256 -4.00 -26.80 -8.60
N LEU A 257 -4.45 -25.57 -8.83
CA LEU A 257 -5.38 -24.87 -7.93
C LEU A 257 -6.86 -25.11 -8.28
N GLU A 258 -7.72 -25.04 -7.26
CA GLU A 258 -9.19 -25.05 -7.44
C GLU A 258 -9.69 -23.75 -8.07
N LYS A 259 -9.95 -23.81 -9.38
CA LYS A 259 -10.30 -22.64 -10.20
C LYS A 259 -11.70 -22.11 -9.98
N ARG A 260 -12.64 -22.87 -9.41
CA ARG A 260 -14.04 -22.41 -9.26
C ARG A 260 -14.16 -21.24 -8.28
N ILE A 261 -13.36 -21.22 -7.22
CA ILE A 261 -13.30 -20.09 -6.27
C ILE A 261 -12.72 -18.86 -6.98
N ILE A 262 -11.62 -19.05 -7.71
CA ILE A 262 -10.94 -17.99 -8.48
C ILE A 262 -11.88 -17.40 -9.55
N LYS A 263 -12.65 -18.24 -10.24
CA LYS A 263 -13.65 -17.80 -11.23
C LYS A 263 -14.76 -16.95 -10.61
N ARG A 264 -15.22 -17.30 -9.40
CA ARG A 264 -16.22 -16.49 -8.68
C ARG A 264 -15.68 -15.11 -8.31
N LEU A 265 -14.41 -15.04 -7.88
CA LEU A 265 -13.75 -13.75 -7.63
C LEU A 265 -13.63 -12.94 -8.91
N ASN A 266 -13.21 -13.55 -10.00
CA ASN A 266 -13.12 -12.91 -11.31
C ASN A 266 -14.47 -12.31 -11.75
N GLN A 267 -15.58 -13.02 -11.54
CA GLN A 267 -16.92 -12.50 -11.81
C GLN A 267 -17.25 -11.25 -10.96
N GLN A 268 -16.82 -11.20 -9.69
CA GLN A 268 -17.00 -9.99 -8.89
C GLN A 268 -16.15 -8.81 -9.38
N VAL A 269 -14.96 -9.08 -9.94
CA VAL A 269 -14.14 -8.03 -10.59
C VAL A 269 -14.83 -7.53 -11.85
N GLU A 270 -15.37 -8.43 -12.67
CA GLU A 270 -16.10 -8.09 -13.89
C GLU A 270 -17.36 -7.26 -13.57
N GLU A 271 -18.14 -7.64 -12.56
CA GLU A 271 -19.28 -6.85 -12.05
C GLU A 271 -18.83 -5.44 -11.61
N ALA A 272 -17.69 -5.32 -10.92
CA ALA A 272 -17.17 -4.02 -10.50
C ALA A 272 -16.73 -3.16 -11.70
N LEU A 273 -16.10 -3.75 -12.72
CA LEU A 273 -15.74 -3.04 -13.96
C LEU A 273 -16.96 -2.59 -14.75
N GLN A 274 -17.97 -3.45 -14.89
CA GLN A 274 -19.23 -3.09 -15.55
C GLN A 274 -19.91 -1.92 -14.84
N ASN A 275 -19.91 -1.90 -13.51
CA ASN A 275 -20.43 -0.77 -12.73
C ASN A 275 -19.61 0.52 -12.92
N ALA A 276 -18.29 0.40 -13.12
CA ALA A 276 -17.43 1.54 -13.44
C ALA A 276 -17.73 2.10 -14.85
N GLU A 277 -17.97 1.24 -15.84
CA GLU A 277 -18.24 1.64 -17.22
C GLU A 277 -19.66 2.20 -17.42
N SER A 278 -20.65 1.61 -16.75
CA SER A 278 -22.07 1.98 -16.88
C SER A 278 -22.52 3.07 -15.90
N GLY A 279 -21.69 3.42 -14.92
CA GLY A 279 -22.00 4.43 -13.92
C GLY A 279 -22.23 5.83 -14.51
N THR A 280 -23.08 6.62 -13.85
CA THR A 280 -23.35 8.02 -14.25
C THR A 280 -22.54 9.04 -13.45
N ASP A 281 -22.12 8.70 -12.24
CA ASP A 281 -21.34 9.56 -11.35
C ASP A 281 -19.82 9.28 -11.48
N PRO A 282 -19.02 10.26 -11.95
CA PRO A 282 -17.57 10.13 -12.10
C PRO A 282 -16.84 9.63 -10.85
N ALA A 283 -17.23 10.08 -9.66
CA ALA A 283 -16.57 9.69 -8.42
C ALA A 283 -16.79 8.19 -8.15
N ARG A 284 -18.03 7.74 -8.26
CA ARG A 284 -18.38 6.32 -8.11
C ARG A 284 -17.79 5.43 -9.20
N GLN A 285 -17.69 5.91 -10.44
CA GLN A 285 -17.01 5.18 -11.52
C GLN A 285 -15.54 4.91 -11.16
N VAL A 286 -14.82 5.93 -10.67
CA VAL A 286 -13.43 5.78 -10.23
C VAL A 286 -13.33 4.83 -9.03
N ILE A 287 -14.25 4.94 -8.05
CA ILE A 287 -14.29 4.03 -6.91
C ILE A 287 -14.48 2.59 -7.38
N HIS A 288 -15.43 2.31 -8.28
CA HIS A 288 -15.64 0.96 -8.82
C HIS A 288 -14.45 0.43 -9.63
N ALA A 289 -13.77 1.28 -10.41
CA ALA A 289 -12.54 0.92 -11.12
C ALA A 289 -11.41 0.55 -10.13
N GLU A 290 -11.24 1.32 -9.06
CA GLU A 290 -10.23 1.02 -8.03
C GLU A 290 -10.63 -0.20 -7.17
N ILE A 291 -11.93 -0.46 -6.96
CA ILE A 291 -12.42 -1.71 -6.34
C ILE A 291 -12.00 -2.92 -7.20
N ALA A 292 -12.18 -2.86 -8.52
CA ALA A 292 -11.74 -3.93 -9.41
C ALA A 292 -10.23 -4.19 -9.26
N LYS A 293 -9.42 -3.12 -9.24
CA LYS A 293 -7.97 -3.20 -9.00
C LYS A 293 -7.63 -3.78 -7.62
N LEU A 294 -8.37 -3.42 -6.58
CA LEU A 294 -8.21 -3.95 -5.22
C LEU A 294 -8.46 -5.46 -5.20
N LEU A 295 -9.57 -5.92 -5.79
CA LEU A 295 -9.92 -7.34 -5.85
C LEU A 295 -8.87 -8.15 -6.63
N CYS A 296 -8.37 -7.65 -7.76
CA CYS A 296 -7.24 -8.27 -8.47
C CYS A 296 -6.01 -8.37 -7.56
N LYS A 297 -5.63 -7.29 -6.86
CA LYS A 297 -4.47 -7.26 -5.96
C LYS A 297 -4.62 -8.21 -4.77
N LEU A 298 -5.81 -8.29 -4.17
CA LEU A 298 -6.10 -9.22 -3.09
C LEU A 298 -6.03 -10.67 -3.57
N GLN A 299 -6.53 -10.96 -4.78
CA GLN A 299 -6.37 -12.28 -5.41
C GLN A 299 -4.89 -12.62 -5.65
N HIS A 300 -4.08 -11.68 -6.15
CA HIS A 300 -2.64 -11.90 -6.30
C HIS A 300 -1.95 -12.10 -4.95
N ALA A 301 -2.34 -11.35 -3.91
CA ALA A 301 -1.82 -11.52 -2.55
C ALA A 301 -2.12 -12.92 -2.00
N LEU A 302 -3.35 -13.41 -2.20
CA LEU A 302 -3.79 -14.73 -1.80
C LEU A 302 -2.98 -15.83 -2.52
N LEU A 303 -2.80 -15.73 -3.84
CA LEU A 303 -2.07 -16.73 -4.62
C LEU A 303 -0.56 -16.74 -4.38
N ALA A 304 0.01 -15.61 -3.99
CA ALA A 304 1.44 -15.51 -3.76
C ALA A 304 1.85 -16.04 -2.37
N GLU A 305 0.91 -16.22 -1.43
CA GLU A 305 1.21 -16.76 -0.09
C GLU A 305 1.14 -18.30 -0.13
N PRO A 306 2.06 -19.01 0.53
CA PRO A 306 2.14 -20.47 0.45
C PRO A 306 0.91 -21.14 1.07
N ARG A 307 0.46 -20.69 2.25
CA ARG A 307 -0.67 -21.31 2.97
C ARG A 307 -1.99 -21.23 2.20
N PRO A 308 -2.46 -20.05 1.72
CA PRO A 308 -3.70 -19.98 0.96
C PRO A 308 -3.60 -20.72 -0.39
N ARG A 309 -2.42 -20.71 -1.03
CA ARG A 309 -2.17 -21.46 -2.27
C ARG A 309 -2.27 -22.97 -2.05
N GLU A 310 -1.65 -23.50 -1.00
CA GLU A 310 -1.75 -24.91 -0.62
C GLU A 310 -3.18 -25.32 -0.32
N ILE A 311 -3.93 -24.47 0.38
CA ILE A 311 -5.35 -24.69 0.68
C ILE A 311 -6.17 -24.80 -0.59
N LEU A 312 -5.96 -23.90 -1.56
CA LEU A 312 -6.62 -23.97 -2.87
C LEU A 312 -6.20 -25.20 -3.68
N ALA A 313 -4.96 -25.68 -3.54
CA ALA A 313 -4.50 -26.91 -4.19
C ALA A 313 -5.15 -28.15 -3.56
N GLN A 314 -5.26 -28.21 -2.23
CA GLN A 314 -5.86 -29.32 -1.49
C GLN A 314 -7.39 -29.40 -1.63
N MET A 315 -8.04 -28.30 -2.03
CA MET A 315 -9.46 -28.30 -2.38
C MET A 315 -9.75 -28.93 -3.74
N LYS A 316 -8.74 -29.11 -4.59
CA LYS A 316 -8.95 -29.71 -5.90
C LYS A 316 -9.22 -31.22 -5.70
N PRO A 317 -10.38 -31.73 -6.15
CA PRO A 317 -10.76 -33.12 -5.97
C PRO A 317 -9.91 -34.09 -6.81
#